data_AF-A0A850LXW0-F1
#
_entry.id   AF-A0A850LXW0-F1
#
_cell.length_a   1.000
_cell.length_b   1.000
_cell.length_c   1.000
_cell.angle_alpha   90.00
_cell.angle_beta   90.00
_cell.angle_gamma   90.00
#
_symmetry.space_group_name_H-M   'P 1'
#
loop_
_entity.id
_entity.type
_entity.pdbx_description
1 polymer ?
#
loop_
_entity_poly.entity_id
_entity_poly.type
_entity_poly.pdbx_seq_one_letter_code
_entity_poly.pdbx_strand_id
1 'polypeptide(L)'
;MNKISPNLITDFIVSLKQLSGSLNWTTEFIIGFPSLIILIIAVSIVIYNFFKVKYRFAFYLMLLFLSKPLWVSFSILATLFLSKLLFRMLMYSIIVLTFFTMLCVDSVSRESVDQVKMSIFLVLSAVVVFTSLDPSSVVIITSPYGELSIWMSGYFLIATFLLQLFCNVMWIYYMARIHWNTPKNLKFYSSLIFLGALVLGSILFILIIGLNQIIPGLHMLIFAVGELLIAIGFTSQPKLSYILPFKVLRLTVIETNSGLSLYNHTWSKMDDLVDEQLFSGMLQGISGILQESLKRGNVREINLDQAVLILQRSEQFPVVCVLVTTKSSRSLRDALNSFAEKFFKEFSQFFSEPHKLDNFSPASDLVSDCFAFIPRYD
;
A
#
# COMPACT_ATOMS: atom_id res chain seq x y z
N MET A 1 10.30 -49.55 -2.39
CA MET A 1 9.46 -48.33 -2.46
C MET A 1 8.01 -48.75 -2.38
N ASN A 2 7.39 -48.62 -1.21
CA ASN A 2 5.95 -48.89 -1.04
C ASN A 2 5.18 -47.84 -1.86
N LYS A 3 4.39 -48.28 -2.84
CA LYS A 3 3.46 -47.41 -3.55
C LYS A 3 2.49 -46.84 -2.52
N ILE A 4 2.62 -45.54 -2.23
CA ILE A 4 1.62 -44.80 -1.46
C ILE A 4 0.30 -45.01 -2.19
N SER A 5 -0.67 -45.62 -1.49
CA SER A 5 -2.02 -45.83 -2.02
C SER A 5 -2.57 -44.48 -2.50
N PRO A 6 -3.05 -44.36 -3.76
CA PRO A 6 -3.66 -43.13 -4.25
C PRO A 6 -4.92 -42.71 -3.45
N ASN A 7 -5.40 -43.55 -2.53
CA ASN A 7 -6.61 -43.31 -1.75
C ASN A 7 -6.35 -42.76 -0.34
N LEU A 8 -5.11 -42.45 0.04
CA LEU A 8 -4.78 -42.05 1.42
C LEU A 8 -5.53 -40.79 1.89
N ILE A 9 -5.78 -39.84 0.98
CA ILE A 9 -6.61 -38.65 1.26
C ILE A 9 -8.08 -39.03 1.41
N THR A 10 -8.59 -39.88 0.52
CA THR A 10 -9.98 -40.33 0.53
C THR A 10 -10.31 -41.09 1.81
N ASP A 11 -9.43 -42.00 2.23
CA ASP A 11 -9.60 -42.82 3.44
C ASP A 11 -9.57 -41.95 4.71
N PHE A 12 -8.69 -40.94 4.74
CA PHE A 12 -8.63 -39.96 5.83
C PHE A 12 -9.92 -39.14 5.94
N ILE A 13 -10.48 -38.69 4.80
CA ILE A 13 -11.74 -37.94 4.76
C ILE A 13 -12.92 -38.81 5.23
N VAL A 14 -12.97 -40.08 4.83
CA VAL A 14 -14.03 -41.01 5.26
C VAL A 14 -13.99 -41.24 6.78
N SER A 15 -12.78 -41.40 7.35
CA SER A 15 -12.61 -41.53 8.79
C SER A 15 -13.06 -40.29 9.56
N LEU A 16 -12.71 -39.08 9.08
CA LEU A 16 -13.16 -37.82 9.69
C LEU A 16 -14.68 -37.65 9.66
N LYS A 17 -15.35 -38.07 8.58
CA LYS A 17 -16.82 -38.02 8.47
C LYS A 17 -17.52 -38.92 9.49
N GLN A 18 -16.98 -40.10 9.78
CA GLN A 18 -17.54 -40.99 10.80
C GLN A 18 -17.43 -40.42 12.22
N LEU A 19 -16.41 -39.60 12.49
CA LEU A 19 -16.14 -39.04 13.82
C LEU A 19 -16.90 -37.75 14.15
N SER A 20 -17.38 -37.00 13.14
CA SER A 20 -17.77 -35.60 13.31
C SER A 20 -19.26 -35.27 13.10
N GLY A 21 -20.10 -36.27 12.83
CA GLY A 21 -21.54 -36.05 12.60
C GLY A 21 -21.83 -35.32 11.29
N SER A 22 -22.87 -34.46 11.27
CA SER A 22 -23.44 -33.81 10.08
C SER A 22 -22.61 -32.69 9.43
N LEU A 23 -21.31 -32.56 9.74
CA LEU A 23 -20.43 -31.52 9.20
C LEU A 23 -19.92 -31.86 7.79
N ASN A 24 -19.88 -30.86 6.92
CA ASN A 24 -19.49 -31.03 5.52
C ASN A 24 -17.97 -30.90 5.33
N TRP A 25 -17.24 -31.98 5.63
CA TRP A 25 -15.80 -32.07 5.36
C TRP A 25 -15.54 -32.26 3.87
N THR A 26 -15.23 -31.15 3.20
CA THR A 26 -14.89 -31.09 1.78
C THR A 26 -13.42 -30.78 1.56
N THR A 27 -12.95 -31.04 0.35
CA THR A 27 -11.60 -30.64 -0.08
C THR A 27 -11.39 -29.13 0.08
N GLU A 28 -12.43 -28.33 -0.16
CA GLU A 28 -12.41 -26.87 0.02
C GLU A 28 -12.11 -26.45 1.47
N PHE A 29 -12.70 -27.12 2.46
CA PHE A 29 -12.40 -26.87 3.86
C PHE A 29 -10.94 -27.21 4.21
N ILE A 30 -10.48 -28.38 3.74
CA ILE A 30 -9.13 -28.90 4.02
C ILE A 30 -8.06 -27.97 3.44
N ILE A 31 -8.26 -27.42 2.24
CA ILE A 31 -7.33 -26.46 1.62
C ILE A 31 -7.49 -25.06 2.21
N GLY A 32 -8.72 -24.67 2.58
CA GLY A 32 -9.00 -23.37 3.18
C GLY A 32 -8.27 -23.17 4.51
N PHE A 33 -8.17 -24.20 5.35
CA PHE A 33 -7.57 -24.05 6.69
C PHE A 33 -6.07 -23.68 6.66
N PRO A 34 -5.18 -24.35 5.91
CA PRO A 34 -3.80 -23.90 5.71
C PRO A 34 -3.71 -22.49 5.11
N SER A 35 -4.62 -22.15 4.20
CA SER A 35 -4.68 -20.82 3.58
C SER A 35 -4.95 -19.73 4.63
N LEU A 36 -5.83 -20.01 5.60
CA LEU A 36 -6.10 -19.11 6.72
C LEU A 36 -4.87 -18.92 7.61
N ILE A 37 -4.10 -19.99 7.89
CA ILE A 37 -2.85 -19.90 8.67
C ILE A 37 -1.84 -18.98 7.97
N ILE A 38 -1.65 -19.16 6.65
CA ILE A 38 -0.74 -18.31 5.86
C ILE A 38 -1.19 -16.84 5.93
N LEU A 39 -2.49 -16.56 5.83
CA LEU A 39 -3.02 -15.21 5.96
C LEU A 39 -2.80 -14.62 7.35
N ILE A 40 -2.95 -15.39 8.43
CA ILE A 40 -2.69 -14.93 9.79
C ILE A 40 -1.20 -14.53 9.94
N ILE A 41 -0.28 -15.29 9.34
CA ILE A 41 1.14 -14.93 9.30
C ILE A 41 1.34 -13.61 8.55
N ALA A 42 0.74 -13.47 7.36
CA ALA A 42 0.85 -12.25 6.56
C ALA A 42 0.29 -11.01 7.30
N VAL A 43 -0.85 -11.15 8.00
CA VAL A 43 -1.45 -10.12 8.84
C VAL A 43 -0.51 -9.74 9.99
N SER A 44 0.06 -10.73 10.66
CA SER A 44 0.99 -10.51 11.78
C SER A 44 2.22 -9.70 11.35
N ILE A 45 2.78 -10.02 10.17
CA ILE A 45 3.89 -9.28 9.56
C ILE A 45 3.50 -7.81 9.30
N VAL A 46 2.33 -7.56 8.71
CA VAL A 46 1.87 -6.20 8.40
C VAL A 46 1.56 -5.39 9.65
N ILE A 47 0.93 -6.01 10.66
CA ILE A 47 0.65 -5.37 11.96
C ILE A 47 1.95 -4.96 12.65
N TYR A 48 2.94 -5.85 12.70
CA TYR A 48 4.26 -5.55 13.26
C TYR A 48 4.90 -4.34 12.57
N ASN A 49 4.86 -4.30 11.24
CA ASN A 49 5.40 -3.18 10.47
C ASN A 49 4.63 -1.87 10.70
N PHE A 50 3.31 -1.92 10.85
CA PHE A 50 2.50 -0.75 11.19
C PHE A 50 2.96 -0.12 12.52
N PHE A 51 3.15 -0.92 13.56
CA PHE A 51 3.61 -0.40 14.85
C PHE A 51 5.03 0.19 14.81
N LYS A 52 5.90 -0.33 13.92
CA LYS A 52 7.26 0.20 13.72
C LYS A 52 7.26 1.54 12.99
N VAL A 53 6.44 1.70 11.95
CA VAL A 53 6.57 2.77 10.98
C VAL A 53 5.53 3.89 11.16
N LYS A 54 4.29 3.54 11.56
CA LYS A 54 3.18 4.47 11.89
C LYS A 54 2.75 5.44 10.76
N TYR A 55 3.02 5.10 9.50
CA TYR A 55 2.57 5.89 8.36
C TYR A 55 1.12 5.62 7.97
N ARG A 56 0.46 6.60 7.32
CA ARG A 56 -0.93 6.50 6.84
C ARG A 56 -1.16 5.32 5.90
N PHE A 57 -0.24 5.09 4.96
CA PHE A 57 -0.31 3.92 4.07
C PHE A 57 -0.25 2.61 4.87
N ALA A 58 0.68 2.50 5.83
CA ALA A 58 0.83 1.30 6.65
C ALA A 58 -0.45 1.02 7.46
N PHE A 59 -1.15 2.06 7.91
CA PHE A 59 -2.46 1.92 8.56
C PHE A 59 -3.52 1.32 7.62
N TYR A 60 -3.69 1.85 6.41
CA TYR A 60 -4.66 1.30 5.47
C TYR A 60 -4.28 -0.09 4.97
N LEU A 61 -2.98 -0.36 4.79
CA LEU A 61 -2.47 -1.70 4.48
C LEU A 61 -2.81 -2.68 5.61
N MET A 62 -2.65 -2.28 6.88
CA MET A 62 -3.03 -3.10 8.03
C MET A 62 -4.54 -3.40 8.04
N LEU A 63 -5.40 -2.40 7.83
CA LEU A 63 -6.86 -2.60 7.78
C LEU A 63 -7.26 -3.51 6.60
N LEU A 64 -6.63 -3.32 5.45
CA LEU A 64 -6.79 -4.19 4.29
C LEU A 64 -6.45 -5.64 4.64
N PHE A 65 -5.29 -5.88 5.27
CA PHE A 65 -4.87 -7.23 5.64
C PHE A 65 -5.76 -7.85 6.71
N LEU A 66 -6.20 -7.09 7.72
CA LEU A 66 -7.11 -7.56 8.76
C LEU A 66 -8.47 -8.04 8.21
N SER A 67 -8.94 -7.46 7.10
CA SER A 67 -10.21 -7.88 6.48
C SER A 67 -10.13 -9.22 5.74
N LYS A 68 -8.94 -9.67 5.34
CA LYS A 68 -8.73 -10.86 4.49
C LYS A 68 -8.99 -12.19 5.22
N PRO A 69 -8.49 -12.41 6.45
CA PRO A 69 -8.85 -13.60 7.23
C PRO A 69 -10.35 -13.72 7.50
N LEU A 70 -11.07 -12.59 7.65
CA LEU A 70 -12.52 -12.62 7.84
C LEU A 70 -13.22 -13.21 6.62
N TRP A 71 -12.80 -12.81 5.41
CA TRP A 71 -13.29 -13.39 4.17
C TRP A 71 -13.01 -14.90 4.10
N VAL A 72 -11.75 -15.33 4.27
CA VAL A 72 -11.44 -16.78 4.23
C VAL A 72 -12.18 -17.57 5.32
N SER A 73 -12.29 -17.01 6.53
CA SER A 73 -12.99 -17.68 7.64
C SER A 73 -14.47 -17.87 7.32
N PHE A 74 -15.16 -16.84 6.80
CA PHE A 74 -16.55 -16.99 6.39
C PHE A 74 -16.74 -17.99 5.25
N SER A 75 -15.77 -18.08 4.33
CA SER A 75 -15.80 -19.08 3.25
C SER A 75 -15.73 -20.50 3.81
N ILE A 76 -14.73 -20.75 4.67
CA ILE A 76 -14.52 -22.05 5.34
C ILE A 76 -15.76 -22.44 6.15
N LEU A 77 -16.29 -21.53 6.97
CA LEU A 77 -17.45 -21.80 7.81
C LEU A 77 -18.73 -22.00 6.97
N ALA A 78 -18.92 -21.21 5.90
CA ALA A 78 -20.05 -21.38 5.00
C ALA A 78 -20.05 -22.78 4.37
N THR A 79 -18.91 -23.23 3.85
CA THR A 79 -18.77 -24.57 3.25
C THR A 79 -18.94 -25.68 4.28
N LEU A 80 -18.36 -25.52 5.48
CA LEU A 80 -18.45 -26.51 6.56
C LEU A 80 -19.90 -26.74 7.02
N PHE A 81 -20.68 -25.65 7.15
CA PHE A 81 -22.06 -25.70 7.63
C PHE A 81 -23.12 -25.75 6.52
N LEU A 82 -22.71 -25.72 5.25
CA LEU A 82 -23.60 -25.55 4.09
C LEU A 82 -24.60 -24.38 4.26
N SER A 83 -24.17 -23.30 4.93
CA SER A 83 -25.02 -22.17 5.29
C SER A 83 -25.00 -21.08 4.23
N LYS A 84 -26.13 -20.91 3.52
CA LYS A 84 -26.33 -19.81 2.56
C LYS A 84 -26.19 -18.43 3.20
N LEU A 85 -26.59 -18.28 4.46
CA LEU A 85 -26.49 -17.00 5.17
C LEU A 85 -25.04 -16.61 5.43
N LEU A 86 -24.21 -17.54 5.92
CA LEU A 86 -22.77 -17.30 6.11
C LEU A 86 -22.10 -16.96 4.78
N PHE A 87 -22.50 -17.62 3.70
CA PHE A 87 -21.99 -17.32 2.36
C PHE A 87 -22.41 -15.94 1.81
N ARG A 88 -23.57 -15.40 2.21
CA ARG A 88 -23.92 -14.00 1.92
C ARG A 88 -23.08 -13.01 2.74
N MET A 89 -22.85 -13.32 4.03
CA MET A 89 -21.99 -12.51 4.90
C MET A 89 -20.55 -12.46 4.40
N LEU A 90 -20.05 -13.56 3.82
CA LEU A 90 -18.78 -13.62 3.10
C LEU A 90 -18.69 -12.51 2.04
N MET A 91 -19.74 -12.29 1.25
CA MET A 91 -19.71 -11.28 0.18
C MET A 91 -19.71 -9.85 0.73
N TYR A 92 -20.31 -9.60 1.89
CA TYR A 92 -20.18 -8.30 2.56
C TYR A 92 -18.76 -8.05 3.06
N SER A 93 -18.02 -9.10 3.45
CA SER A 93 -16.60 -8.95 3.76
C SER A 93 -15.77 -8.57 2.52
N ILE A 94 -16.18 -8.96 1.31
CA ILE A 94 -15.53 -8.51 0.05
C ILE A 94 -15.74 -7.01 -0.19
N ILE A 95 -16.92 -6.48 0.16
CA ILE A 95 -17.19 -5.03 0.07
C ILE A 95 -16.24 -4.27 1.00
N VAL A 96 -16.11 -4.72 2.26
CA VAL A 96 -15.18 -4.14 3.24
C VAL A 96 -13.73 -4.24 2.76
N LEU A 97 -13.34 -5.41 2.24
CA LEU A 97 -12.02 -5.64 1.66
C LEU A 97 -11.75 -4.66 0.52
N THR A 98 -12.68 -4.52 -0.42
CA THR A 98 -12.55 -3.64 -1.59
C THR A 98 -12.46 -2.17 -1.16
N PHE A 99 -13.24 -1.75 -0.17
CA PHE A 99 -13.15 -0.41 0.40
C PHE A 99 -11.74 -0.11 0.92
N PHE A 100 -11.17 -1.00 1.73
CA PHE A 100 -9.80 -0.81 2.24
C PHE A 100 -8.75 -0.93 1.14
N THR A 101 -8.96 -1.74 0.11
CA THR A 101 -8.09 -1.78 -1.07
C THR A 101 -8.04 -0.42 -1.75
N MET A 102 -9.20 0.23 -1.96
CA MET A 102 -9.26 1.56 -2.59
C MET A 102 -8.55 2.62 -1.76
N LEU A 103 -8.77 2.64 -0.43
CA LEU A 103 -8.06 3.56 0.47
C LEU A 103 -6.54 3.32 0.49
N CYS A 104 -6.12 2.06 0.49
CA CYS A 104 -4.72 1.68 0.46
C CYS A 104 -4.06 2.15 -0.85
N VAL A 105 -4.67 1.83 -2.00
CA VAL A 105 -4.23 2.23 -3.32
C VAL A 105 -4.17 3.77 -3.47
N ASP A 106 -5.20 4.47 -3.00
CA ASP A 106 -5.22 5.93 -3.02
C ASP A 106 -4.06 6.48 -2.21
N SER A 107 -3.85 6.00 -0.98
CA SER A 107 -2.78 6.48 -0.12
C SER A 107 -1.36 6.29 -0.67
N VAL A 108 -1.13 5.30 -1.55
CA VAL A 108 0.16 5.14 -2.25
C VAL A 108 0.27 6.13 -3.40
N SER A 109 -0.83 6.38 -4.11
CA SER A 109 -0.77 7.15 -5.35
C SER A 109 -0.94 8.65 -5.16
N ARG A 110 -1.69 9.06 -4.13
CA ARG A 110 -2.16 10.42 -3.86
C ARG A 110 -2.41 10.58 -2.34
N GLU A 111 -2.42 11.81 -1.85
CA GLU A 111 -2.79 12.05 -0.44
C GLU A 111 -4.31 12.10 -0.21
N SER A 112 -5.08 12.30 -1.28
CA SER A 112 -6.54 12.35 -1.24
C SER A 112 -7.18 11.09 -1.83
N VAL A 113 -8.38 10.79 -1.35
CA VAL A 113 -9.22 9.72 -1.88
C VAL A 113 -9.82 10.17 -3.22
N ASP A 114 -9.76 9.32 -4.23
CA ASP A 114 -10.32 9.61 -5.55
C ASP A 114 -11.83 9.37 -5.53
N GLN A 115 -12.58 10.47 -5.63
CA GLN A 115 -14.05 10.44 -5.57
C GLN A 115 -14.67 9.58 -6.65
N VAL A 116 -14.11 9.58 -7.87
CA VAL A 116 -14.66 8.82 -9.00
C VAL A 116 -14.55 7.32 -8.73
N LYS A 117 -13.38 6.87 -8.26
CA LYS A 117 -13.16 5.46 -7.89
C LYS A 117 -14.10 5.01 -6.77
N MET A 118 -14.28 5.87 -5.77
CA MET A 118 -15.19 5.61 -4.66
C MET A 118 -16.66 5.57 -5.09
N SER A 119 -17.09 6.44 -6.01
CA SER A 119 -18.45 6.41 -6.56
C SER A 119 -18.71 5.12 -7.33
N ILE A 120 -17.78 4.67 -8.18
CA ILE A 120 -17.89 3.39 -8.90
C ILE A 120 -17.98 2.22 -7.90
N PHE A 121 -17.10 2.20 -6.89
CA PHE A 121 -17.13 1.20 -5.83
C PHE A 121 -18.48 1.16 -5.09
N LEU A 122 -19.04 2.32 -4.73
CA LEU A 122 -20.31 2.41 -4.02
C LEU A 122 -21.47 1.87 -4.87
N VAL A 123 -21.52 2.23 -6.16
CA VAL A 123 -22.54 1.70 -7.09
C VAL A 123 -22.43 0.19 -7.22
N LEU A 124 -21.24 -0.35 -7.48
CA LEU A 124 -21.03 -1.80 -7.60
C LEU A 124 -21.39 -2.54 -6.30
N SER A 125 -21.01 -1.98 -5.15
CA SER A 125 -21.33 -2.55 -3.83
C SER A 125 -22.83 -2.55 -3.57
N ALA A 126 -23.55 -1.48 -3.93
CA ALA A 126 -25.00 -1.41 -3.80
C ALA A 126 -25.70 -2.47 -4.68
N VAL A 127 -25.21 -2.70 -5.90
CA VAL A 127 -25.72 -3.76 -6.78
C VAL A 127 -25.47 -5.15 -6.19
N VAL A 128 -24.29 -5.40 -5.59
CA VAL A 128 -23.99 -6.66 -4.89
C VAL A 128 -24.94 -6.87 -3.70
N VAL A 129 -25.17 -5.84 -2.89
CA VAL A 129 -26.12 -5.92 -1.75
C VAL A 129 -27.55 -6.15 -2.24
N PHE A 130 -27.99 -5.46 -3.28
CA PHE A 130 -29.34 -5.63 -3.82
C PHE A 130 -29.56 -7.03 -4.38
N THR A 131 -28.60 -7.54 -5.18
CA THR A 131 -28.69 -8.87 -5.77
C THR A 131 -28.49 -10.02 -4.77
N SER A 132 -27.88 -9.77 -3.61
CA SER A 132 -27.74 -10.78 -2.54
C SER A 132 -29.07 -11.10 -1.83
N LEU A 133 -30.05 -10.21 -1.91
CA LEU A 133 -31.36 -10.38 -1.29
C LEU A 133 -32.23 -11.43 -2.00
N ASP A 134 -31.92 -11.74 -3.26
CA ASP A 134 -32.59 -12.80 -4.00
C ASP A 134 -32.40 -14.15 -3.27
N PRO A 135 -33.48 -14.90 -2.93
CA PRO A 135 -33.37 -16.24 -2.35
C PRO A 135 -32.52 -17.21 -3.18
N SER A 136 -32.48 -17.02 -4.49
CA SER A 136 -31.72 -17.83 -5.45
C SER A 136 -30.26 -17.38 -5.62
N SER A 137 -29.85 -16.26 -5.03
CA SER A 137 -28.47 -15.73 -5.10
C SER A 137 -27.40 -16.75 -4.72
N VAL A 138 -27.74 -17.69 -3.84
CA VAL A 138 -26.83 -18.72 -3.34
C VAL A 138 -27.47 -20.10 -3.51
N VAL A 139 -26.75 -20.98 -4.20
CA VAL A 139 -27.17 -22.35 -4.51
C VAL A 139 -26.17 -23.34 -3.92
N ILE A 140 -26.67 -24.53 -3.55
CA ILE A 140 -25.83 -25.66 -3.18
C ILE A 140 -25.62 -26.47 -4.44
N ILE A 141 -24.37 -26.70 -4.79
CA ILE A 141 -23.97 -27.48 -5.96
C ILE A 141 -23.23 -28.73 -5.52
N THR A 142 -23.34 -29.78 -6.32
CA THR A 142 -22.54 -30.99 -6.16
C THR A 142 -21.32 -30.88 -7.07
N SER A 143 -20.13 -30.98 -6.49
CA SER A 143 -18.87 -31.00 -7.24
C SER A 143 -18.77 -32.27 -8.10
N PRO A 144 -17.89 -32.31 -9.11
CA PRO A 144 -17.65 -33.51 -9.92
C PRO A 144 -17.29 -34.76 -9.10
N TYR A 145 -16.78 -34.59 -7.89
CA TYR A 145 -16.41 -35.69 -6.97
C TYR A 145 -17.54 -36.05 -5.99
N GLY A 146 -18.74 -35.48 -6.14
CA GLY A 146 -19.87 -35.75 -5.27
C GLY A 146 -19.89 -34.96 -3.96
N GLU A 147 -18.97 -34.01 -3.76
CA GLU A 147 -18.95 -33.15 -2.57
C GLU A 147 -19.96 -32.01 -2.71
N LEU A 148 -20.70 -31.69 -1.64
CA LEU A 148 -21.58 -30.53 -1.63
C LEU A 148 -20.77 -29.26 -1.37
N SER A 149 -20.94 -28.23 -2.19
CA SER A 149 -20.36 -26.91 -1.98
C SER A 149 -21.42 -25.82 -2.19
N ILE A 150 -21.10 -24.59 -1.80
CA ILE A 150 -21.96 -23.43 -1.98
C ILE A 150 -21.41 -22.56 -3.11
N TRP A 151 -22.29 -22.06 -3.96
CA TRP A 151 -21.91 -21.22 -5.09
C TRP A 151 -22.84 -20.01 -5.25
N MET A 152 -22.30 -18.94 -5.85
CA MET A 152 -23.08 -17.76 -6.26
C MET A 152 -23.85 -18.08 -7.56
N SER A 153 -25.08 -17.60 -7.68
CA SER A 153 -25.89 -17.82 -8.88
C SER A 153 -26.52 -16.53 -9.41
N GLY A 154 -26.97 -16.57 -10.67
CA GLY A 154 -27.72 -15.49 -11.31
C GLY A 154 -27.00 -14.13 -11.32
N TYR A 155 -27.77 -13.06 -11.10
CA TYR A 155 -27.26 -11.69 -11.10
C TYR A 155 -26.25 -11.41 -9.98
N PHE A 156 -26.32 -12.15 -8.87
CA PHE A 156 -25.40 -11.99 -7.75
C PHE A 156 -23.95 -12.38 -8.11
N LEU A 157 -23.80 -13.45 -8.90
CA LEU A 157 -22.49 -13.87 -9.43
C LEU A 157 -21.90 -12.77 -10.34
N ILE A 158 -22.71 -12.23 -11.26
CA ILE A 158 -22.28 -11.20 -12.20
C ILE A 158 -21.88 -9.92 -11.46
N ALA A 159 -22.71 -9.45 -10.53
CA ALA A 159 -22.43 -8.26 -9.74
C ALA A 159 -21.13 -8.39 -8.92
N THR A 160 -20.97 -9.53 -8.24
CA THR A 160 -19.76 -9.80 -7.44
C THR A 160 -18.52 -9.90 -8.32
N PHE A 161 -18.63 -10.54 -9.48
CA PHE A 161 -17.56 -10.62 -10.46
C PHE A 161 -17.12 -9.23 -10.95
N LEU A 162 -18.07 -8.34 -11.28
CA LEU A 162 -17.76 -6.97 -11.70
C LEU A 162 -17.05 -6.17 -10.59
N LEU A 163 -17.50 -6.29 -9.33
CA LEU A 163 -16.84 -5.66 -8.18
C LEU A 163 -15.40 -6.15 -8.02
N GLN A 164 -15.19 -7.47 -8.07
CA GLN A 164 -13.87 -8.07 -7.96
C GLN A 164 -12.96 -7.73 -9.14
N LEU A 165 -13.50 -7.67 -10.37
CA LEU A 165 -12.77 -7.27 -11.56
C LEU A 165 -12.28 -5.83 -11.43
N PHE A 166 -13.17 -4.92 -11.04
CA PHE A 166 -12.80 -3.53 -10.76
C PHE A 166 -11.68 -3.45 -9.71
N CYS A 167 -11.84 -4.15 -8.57
CA CYS A 167 -10.84 -4.18 -7.51
C CYS A 167 -9.47 -4.70 -8.00
N ASN A 168 -9.46 -5.83 -8.73
CA ASN A 168 -8.23 -6.46 -9.23
C ASN A 168 -7.54 -5.63 -10.30
N VAL A 169 -8.28 -5.04 -11.24
CA VAL A 169 -7.70 -4.14 -12.28
C VAL A 169 -7.00 -2.97 -11.61
N MET A 170 -7.65 -2.34 -10.62
CA MET A 170 -7.05 -1.23 -9.88
C MET A 170 -5.83 -1.68 -9.09
N TRP A 171 -5.92 -2.78 -8.36
CA TRP A 171 -4.79 -3.33 -7.61
C TRP A 171 -3.58 -3.59 -8.50
N ILE A 172 -3.75 -4.35 -9.59
CA ILE A 172 -2.67 -4.69 -10.53
C ILE A 172 -2.09 -3.44 -11.18
N TYR A 173 -2.94 -2.51 -11.64
CA TYR A 173 -2.50 -1.26 -12.25
C TYR A 173 -1.55 -0.49 -11.34
N TYR A 174 -1.90 -0.33 -10.06
CA TYR A 174 -1.07 0.42 -9.12
C TYR A 174 0.19 -0.36 -8.70
N MET A 175 0.11 -1.67 -8.51
CA MET A 175 1.29 -2.48 -8.21
C MET A 175 2.28 -2.52 -9.39
N ALA A 176 1.78 -2.57 -10.63
CA ALA A 176 2.59 -2.42 -11.83
C ALA A 176 3.24 -1.04 -11.89
N ARG A 177 2.50 0.02 -11.58
CA ARG A 177 3.02 1.38 -11.55
C ARG A 177 4.10 1.58 -10.49
N ILE A 178 3.93 1.03 -9.28
CA ILE A 178 4.98 0.99 -8.26
C ILE A 178 6.20 0.27 -8.83
N HIS A 179 6.01 -0.94 -9.35
CA HIS A 179 7.10 -1.74 -9.91
C HIS A 179 7.88 -0.99 -10.99
N TRP A 180 7.22 -0.34 -11.95
CA TRP A 180 7.88 0.39 -13.03
C TRP A 180 8.64 1.64 -12.57
N ASN A 181 8.16 2.34 -11.54
CA ASN A 181 8.81 3.56 -11.02
C ASN A 181 9.85 3.27 -9.92
N THR A 182 9.95 2.03 -9.45
CA THR A 182 10.92 1.64 -8.41
C THR A 182 12.37 1.70 -8.92
N PRO A 183 13.31 2.32 -8.19
CA PRO A 183 14.74 2.30 -8.53
C PRO A 183 15.33 0.88 -8.49
N LYS A 184 16.45 0.66 -9.18
CA LYS A 184 17.05 -0.68 -9.37
C LYS A 184 17.37 -1.39 -8.04
N ASN A 185 17.84 -0.66 -7.04
CA ASN A 185 18.16 -1.16 -5.69
C ASN A 185 16.95 -1.73 -4.93
N LEU A 186 15.73 -1.27 -5.23
CA LEU A 186 14.49 -1.72 -4.61
C LEU A 186 13.67 -2.65 -5.51
N LYS A 187 14.16 -2.94 -6.72
CA LYS A 187 13.41 -3.63 -7.77
C LYS A 187 12.97 -5.02 -7.34
N PHE A 188 13.83 -5.79 -6.68
CA PHE A 188 13.52 -7.14 -6.19
C PHE A 188 12.24 -7.16 -5.33
N TYR A 189 12.15 -6.30 -4.33
CA TYR A 189 10.98 -6.23 -3.44
C TYR A 189 9.73 -5.74 -4.18
N SER A 190 9.87 -4.76 -5.08
CA SER A 190 8.74 -4.35 -5.92
C SER A 190 8.25 -5.46 -6.87
N SER A 191 9.16 -6.31 -7.36
CA SER A 191 8.81 -7.48 -8.17
C SER A 191 8.04 -8.52 -7.35
N LEU A 192 8.39 -8.73 -6.07
CA LEU A 192 7.63 -9.61 -5.19
C LEU A 192 6.19 -9.11 -4.99
N ILE A 193 6.02 -7.80 -4.76
CA ILE A 193 4.70 -7.19 -4.64
C ILE A 193 3.91 -7.35 -5.94
N PHE A 194 4.53 -7.07 -7.08
CA PHE A 194 3.88 -7.18 -8.38
C PHE A 194 3.51 -8.63 -8.72
N LEU A 195 4.41 -9.58 -8.45
CA LEU A 195 4.14 -11.01 -8.62
C LEU A 195 2.98 -11.44 -7.72
N GLY A 196 2.96 -11.04 -6.45
CA GLY A 196 1.83 -11.29 -5.56
C GLY A 196 0.52 -10.73 -6.12
N ALA A 197 0.52 -9.51 -6.66
CA ALA A 197 -0.65 -8.90 -7.29
C ALA A 197 -1.13 -9.67 -8.54
N LEU A 198 -0.23 -10.19 -9.36
CA LEU A 198 -0.57 -11.05 -10.50
C LEU A 198 -1.15 -12.39 -10.06
N VAL A 199 -0.58 -13.01 -9.03
CA VAL A 199 -1.08 -14.24 -8.42
C VAL A 199 -2.50 -14.03 -7.91
N LEU A 200 -2.78 -12.93 -7.21
CA LEU A 200 -4.13 -12.56 -6.78
C LEU A 200 -5.08 -12.32 -7.97
N GLY A 201 -4.61 -11.60 -8.98
CA GLY A 201 -5.38 -11.33 -10.20
C GLY A 201 -5.82 -12.59 -10.95
N SER A 202 -5.00 -13.65 -10.90
CA SER A 202 -5.30 -14.94 -11.54
C SER A 202 -6.52 -15.64 -10.97
N ILE A 203 -6.98 -15.28 -9.76
CA ILE A 203 -8.16 -15.88 -9.12
C ILE A 203 -9.41 -15.70 -9.98
N LEU A 204 -9.59 -14.53 -10.60
CA LEU A 204 -10.72 -14.31 -11.50
C LEU A 204 -10.68 -15.25 -12.71
N PHE A 205 -9.49 -15.50 -13.25
CA PHE A 205 -9.32 -16.42 -14.35
C PHE A 205 -9.66 -17.86 -13.94
N ILE A 206 -9.21 -18.29 -12.75
CA ILE A 206 -9.52 -19.61 -12.15
C ILE A 206 -11.03 -19.80 -12.01
N LEU A 207 -11.76 -18.74 -11.62
CA LEU A 207 -13.23 -18.78 -11.51
C LEU A 207 -13.89 -18.89 -12.89
N ILE A 208 -13.43 -18.15 -13.90
CA ILE A 208 -13.99 -18.17 -15.26
C ILE A 208 -13.81 -19.54 -15.93
N ILE A 209 -12.61 -20.14 -15.81
CA ILE A 209 -12.33 -21.45 -16.44
C ILE A 209 -12.95 -22.62 -15.66
N GLY A 210 -13.58 -22.36 -14.51
CA GLY A 210 -14.17 -23.41 -13.67
C GLY A 210 -13.14 -24.30 -12.96
N LEU A 211 -11.87 -23.89 -12.87
CA LEU A 211 -10.83 -24.71 -12.22
C LEU A 211 -11.12 -24.92 -10.72
N ASN A 212 -11.84 -23.98 -10.09
CA ASN A 212 -12.31 -24.15 -8.71
C ASN A 212 -13.31 -25.30 -8.55
N GLN A 213 -13.99 -25.74 -9.62
CA GLN A 213 -14.86 -26.92 -9.58
C GLN A 213 -14.04 -28.22 -9.60
N ILE A 214 -12.83 -28.19 -10.21
CA ILE A 214 -11.91 -29.33 -10.29
C ILE A 214 -11.07 -29.45 -9.01
N ILE A 215 -10.62 -28.33 -8.44
CA ILE A 215 -9.87 -28.31 -7.17
C ILE A 215 -10.51 -27.27 -6.25
N PRO A 216 -11.56 -27.66 -5.50
CA PRO A 216 -12.25 -26.76 -4.58
C PRO A 216 -11.30 -26.17 -3.53
N GLY A 217 -11.33 -24.86 -3.37
CA GLY A 217 -10.49 -24.14 -2.40
C GLY A 217 -9.09 -23.74 -2.90
N LEU A 218 -8.68 -24.15 -4.10
CA LEU A 218 -7.39 -23.75 -4.70
C LEU A 218 -7.22 -22.22 -4.74
N HIS A 219 -8.30 -21.49 -5.04
CA HIS A 219 -8.30 -20.04 -5.08
C HIS A 219 -7.94 -19.40 -3.73
N MET A 220 -8.33 -20.00 -2.59
CA MET A 220 -7.99 -19.51 -1.25
C MET A 220 -6.48 -19.66 -0.97
N LEU A 221 -5.88 -20.75 -1.44
CA LEU A 221 -4.45 -20.99 -1.26
C LEU A 221 -3.62 -20.02 -2.11
N ILE A 222 -4.00 -19.84 -3.38
CA ILE A 222 -3.37 -18.87 -4.29
C ILE A 222 -3.53 -17.46 -3.73
N PHE A 223 -4.71 -17.13 -3.20
CA PHE A 223 -4.95 -15.87 -2.50
C PHE A 223 -3.97 -15.69 -1.34
N ALA A 224 -3.89 -16.64 -0.41
CA ALA A 224 -3.02 -16.56 0.75
C ALA A 224 -1.54 -16.41 0.40
N VAL A 225 -1.07 -17.14 -0.62
CA VAL A 225 0.32 -17.04 -1.12
C VAL A 225 0.59 -15.66 -1.72
N GLY A 226 -0.31 -15.16 -2.58
CA GLY A 226 -0.17 -13.84 -3.18
C GLY A 226 -0.11 -12.73 -2.12
N GLU A 227 -0.94 -12.84 -1.08
CA GLU A 227 -0.94 -11.91 0.05
C GLU A 227 0.34 -11.96 0.88
N LEU A 228 0.89 -13.15 1.12
CA LEU A 228 2.16 -13.30 1.83
C LEU A 228 3.30 -12.62 1.07
N LEU A 229 3.36 -12.77 -0.26
CA LEU A 229 4.37 -12.11 -1.10
C LEU A 229 4.27 -10.58 -0.99
N ILE A 230 3.05 -10.04 -1.03
CA ILE A 230 2.80 -8.60 -0.88
C ILE A 230 3.21 -8.12 0.52
N ALA A 231 2.85 -8.87 1.58
CA ALA A 231 3.23 -8.53 2.95
C ALA A 231 4.74 -8.49 3.12
N ILE A 232 5.47 -9.50 2.61
CA ILE A 232 6.93 -9.54 2.67
C ILE A 232 7.52 -8.33 1.92
N GLY A 233 7.05 -8.06 0.70
CA GLY A 233 7.57 -6.95 -0.11
C GLY A 233 7.43 -5.58 0.57
N PHE A 234 6.24 -5.24 1.06
CA PHE A 234 6.00 -3.95 1.72
C PHE A 234 6.67 -3.82 3.09
N THR A 235 6.80 -4.91 3.84
CA THR A 235 7.44 -4.86 5.18
C THR A 235 8.96 -4.90 5.11
N SER A 236 9.54 -5.54 4.09
CA SER A 236 10.98 -5.48 3.85
C SER A 236 11.45 -4.10 3.39
N GLN A 237 10.66 -3.39 2.58
CA GLN A 237 11.02 -2.06 2.07
C GLN A 237 9.84 -1.08 2.14
N PRO A 238 9.58 -0.45 3.30
CA PRO A 238 8.48 0.52 3.47
C PRO A 238 8.55 1.72 2.50
N LYS A 239 9.75 2.05 2.02
CA LYS A 239 10.01 3.10 1.00
C LYS A 239 9.20 2.90 -0.28
N LEU A 240 8.82 1.65 -0.61
CA LEU A 240 8.01 1.34 -1.79
C LEU A 240 6.65 2.03 -1.79
N SER A 241 6.11 2.36 -0.61
CA SER A 241 4.84 3.06 -0.46
C SER A 241 4.88 4.54 -0.85
N TYR A 242 6.08 5.12 -1.00
CA TYR A 242 6.30 6.54 -1.31
C TYR A 242 6.86 6.79 -2.70
N ILE A 243 6.83 5.80 -3.59
CA ILE A 243 7.39 5.91 -4.94
C ILE A 243 6.52 6.78 -5.86
N LEU A 244 5.19 6.69 -5.72
CA LEU A 244 4.25 7.34 -6.63
C LEU A 244 3.77 8.76 -6.28
N PRO A 245 3.61 9.15 -5.00
CA PRO A 245 2.91 10.40 -4.68
C PRO A 245 3.79 11.62 -4.95
N PHE A 246 5.12 11.49 -4.83
CA PHE A 246 6.06 12.58 -5.05
C PHE A 246 7.47 12.03 -5.32
N LYS A 247 8.31 12.82 -5.98
CA LYS A 247 9.77 12.64 -6.01
C LYS A 247 10.41 13.82 -5.31
N VAL A 248 11.25 13.53 -4.34
CA VAL A 248 12.08 14.56 -3.70
C VAL A 248 13.37 14.68 -4.49
N LEU A 249 13.69 15.89 -4.88
CA LEU A 249 14.82 16.19 -5.74
C LEU A 249 16.03 16.60 -4.88
N ARG A 250 15.83 17.59 -4.03
CA ARG A 250 16.90 18.23 -3.25
C ARG A 250 16.40 18.83 -1.94
N LEU A 251 17.26 18.85 -0.94
CA LEU A 251 17.13 19.60 0.29
C LEU A 251 18.34 20.53 0.39
N THR A 252 18.08 21.80 0.62
CA THR A 252 19.11 22.84 0.75
C THR A 252 18.85 23.65 2.00
N VAL A 253 19.91 23.98 2.74
CA VAL A 253 19.85 24.92 3.85
C VAL A 253 20.59 26.18 3.46
N ILE A 254 19.92 27.33 3.53
CA ILE A 254 20.44 28.61 3.04
C ILE A 254 20.49 29.60 4.20
N GLU A 255 21.60 30.31 4.30
CA GLU A 255 21.74 31.48 5.15
C GLU A 255 21.09 32.68 4.44
N THR A 256 20.03 33.22 5.02
CA THR A 256 19.11 34.17 4.37
C THR A 256 19.71 35.56 4.14
N ASN A 257 20.80 35.91 4.84
CA ASN A 257 21.43 37.23 4.71
C ASN A 257 22.38 37.27 3.51
N SER A 258 23.24 36.27 3.38
CA SER A 258 24.25 36.15 2.33
C SER A 258 23.81 35.33 1.12
N GLY A 259 22.76 34.52 1.27
CA GLY A 259 22.36 33.54 0.24
C GLY A 259 23.29 32.33 0.19
N LEU A 260 24.22 32.18 1.13
CA LEU A 260 25.17 31.07 1.17
C LEU A 260 24.43 29.75 1.48
N SER A 261 24.69 28.73 0.67
CA SER A 261 24.19 27.39 0.92
C SER A 261 25.04 26.71 2.00
N LEU A 262 24.48 26.53 3.20
CA LEU A 262 25.13 25.91 4.34
C LEU A 262 25.21 24.38 4.19
N TYR A 263 24.19 23.77 3.59
CA TYR A 263 24.11 22.32 3.43
C TYR A 263 23.27 21.96 2.20
N ASN A 264 23.67 20.90 1.50
CA ASN A 264 22.98 20.37 0.33
C ASN A 264 22.88 18.86 0.37
N HIS A 265 21.70 18.35 0.02
CA HIS A 265 21.45 16.93 -0.17
C HIS A 265 20.60 16.71 -1.41
N THR A 266 21.05 15.85 -2.31
CA THR A 266 20.36 15.50 -3.56
C THR A 266 20.00 14.01 -3.57
N TRP A 267 18.72 13.69 -3.76
CA TRP A 267 18.25 12.29 -3.86
C TRP A 267 18.29 11.73 -5.28
N SER A 268 18.34 12.61 -6.27
CA SER A 268 18.38 12.27 -7.69
C SER A 268 19.57 12.97 -8.32
N LYS A 269 20.43 12.19 -8.99
CA LYS A 269 21.47 12.70 -9.90
C LYS A 269 20.83 13.16 -11.21
N MET A 270 19.88 14.08 -11.14
CA MET A 270 19.50 14.77 -12.37
C MET A 270 20.70 15.62 -12.75
N ASP A 271 21.34 15.28 -13.87
CA ASP A 271 22.54 15.93 -14.40
C ASP A 271 22.33 17.44 -14.72
N ASP A 272 21.08 17.93 -14.61
CA ASP A 272 20.67 19.31 -14.87
C ASP A 272 20.25 20.10 -13.61
N LEU A 273 20.65 19.69 -12.41
CA LEU A 273 20.36 20.50 -11.23
C LEU A 273 21.05 21.87 -11.35
N VAL A 274 20.23 22.92 -11.40
CA VAL A 274 20.64 24.33 -11.43
C VAL A 274 21.74 24.57 -10.40
N ASP A 275 22.77 25.31 -10.83
CA ASP A 275 23.89 25.73 -9.99
C ASP A 275 23.39 26.22 -8.62
N GLU A 276 24.05 25.74 -7.56
CA GLU A 276 23.59 25.94 -6.19
C GLU A 276 23.48 27.43 -5.82
N GLN A 277 24.37 28.26 -6.38
CA GLN A 277 24.42 29.69 -6.14
C GLN A 277 23.31 30.42 -6.91
N LEU A 278 23.03 30.00 -8.16
CA LEU A 278 21.90 30.53 -8.91
C LEU A 278 20.57 30.22 -8.22
N PHE A 279 20.43 29.01 -7.69
CA PHE A 279 19.23 28.59 -6.97
C PHE A 279 19.02 29.40 -5.67
N SER A 280 20.08 29.58 -4.87
CA SER A 280 19.98 30.34 -3.63
C SER A 280 19.74 31.84 -3.89
N GLY A 281 20.42 32.42 -4.88
CA GLY A 281 20.22 33.81 -5.30
C GLY A 281 18.80 34.06 -5.81
N MET A 282 18.23 33.13 -6.58
CA MET A 282 16.83 33.20 -7.01
C MET A 282 15.86 33.20 -5.82
N LEU A 283 16.04 32.26 -4.88
CA LEU A 283 15.16 32.16 -3.71
C LEU A 283 15.25 33.40 -2.81
N GLN A 284 16.45 33.94 -2.64
CA GLN A 284 16.65 35.17 -1.87
C GLN A 284 15.98 36.36 -2.56
N GLY A 285 16.14 36.49 -3.88
CA GLY A 285 15.48 37.53 -4.68
C GLY A 285 13.95 37.46 -4.58
N ILE A 286 13.37 36.28 -4.79
CA ILE A 286 11.92 36.06 -4.67
C ILE A 286 11.44 36.38 -3.25
N SER A 287 12.13 35.88 -2.23
CA SER A 287 11.75 36.10 -0.83
C SER A 287 11.84 37.57 -0.45
N GLY A 288 12.88 38.29 -0.89
CA GLY A 288 13.06 39.71 -0.65
C GLY A 288 11.96 40.56 -1.28
N ILE A 289 11.63 40.29 -2.55
CA ILE A 289 10.55 40.99 -3.26
C ILE A 289 9.20 40.76 -2.58
N LEU A 290 8.88 39.51 -2.22
CA LEU A 290 7.62 39.17 -1.58
C LEU A 290 7.52 39.75 -0.17
N GLN A 291 8.61 39.74 0.60
CA GLN A 291 8.64 40.29 1.95
C GLN A 291 8.45 41.81 1.94
N GLU A 292 9.11 42.54 1.02
CA GLU A 292 8.95 44.00 0.89
C GLU A 292 7.56 44.38 0.35
N SER A 293 7.02 43.59 -0.59
CA SER A 293 5.72 43.89 -1.23
C SER A 293 4.54 43.60 -0.30
N LEU A 294 4.57 42.48 0.42
CA LEU A 294 3.42 42.03 1.22
C LEU A 294 3.47 42.54 2.67
N LYS A 295 4.67 42.78 3.22
CA LYS A 295 4.91 43.16 4.63
C LYS A 295 4.15 42.31 5.66
N ARG A 296 3.71 41.11 5.27
CA ARG A 296 2.86 40.20 6.06
C ARG A 296 3.21 38.75 5.77
N GLY A 297 3.74 38.06 6.77
CA GLY A 297 4.03 36.63 6.72
C GLY A 297 5.31 36.28 5.96
N ASN A 298 5.63 34.98 5.96
CA ASN A 298 6.77 34.40 5.25
C ASN A 298 6.29 33.46 4.15
N VAL A 299 7.07 33.35 3.07
CA VAL A 299 6.85 32.35 2.02
C VAL A 299 7.00 30.96 2.61
N ARG A 300 5.96 30.13 2.49
CA ARG A 300 5.98 28.72 2.94
C ARG A 300 6.13 27.74 1.79
N GLU A 301 5.47 28.01 0.68
CA GLU A 301 5.53 27.16 -0.50
C GLU A 301 5.53 28.00 -1.77
N ILE A 302 6.30 27.55 -2.78
CA ILE A 302 6.26 28.09 -4.14
C ILE A 302 5.93 26.94 -5.07
N ASN A 303 4.76 27.00 -5.72
CA ASN A 303 4.32 26.01 -6.69
C ASN A 303 4.78 26.42 -8.08
N LEU A 304 5.53 25.53 -8.74
CA LEU A 304 5.93 25.59 -10.14
C LEU A 304 5.18 24.49 -10.90
N ASP A 305 5.22 24.53 -12.24
CA ASP A 305 4.49 23.57 -13.06
C ASP A 305 4.91 22.11 -12.82
N GLN A 306 6.19 21.87 -12.51
CA GLN A 306 6.78 20.54 -12.33
C GLN A 306 7.45 20.33 -10.97
N ALA A 307 7.43 21.35 -10.11
CA ALA A 307 8.11 21.32 -8.82
C ALA A 307 7.38 22.16 -7.78
N VAL A 308 7.59 21.83 -6.52
CA VAL A 308 7.13 22.58 -5.37
C VAL A 308 8.32 22.77 -4.44
N LEU A 309 8.56 24.02 -4.08
CA LEU A 309 9.54 24.41 -3.07
C LEU A 309 8.79 24.53 -1.75
N ILE A 310 9.18 23.75 -0.74
CA ILE A 310 8.65 23.85 0.62
C ILE A 310 9.74 24.50 1.47
N LEU A 311 9.42 25.62 2.12
CA LEU A 311 10.35 26.43 2.88
C LEU A 311 10.00 26.38 4.37
N GLN A 312 11.01 26.14 5.20
CA GLN A 312 10.91 26.21 6.65
C GLN A 312 11.97 27.18 7.19
N ARG A 313 11.54 28.37 7.58
CA ARG A 313 12.40 29.45 8.08
C ARG A 313 12.53 29.38 9.60
N SER A 314 13.74 29.61 10.11
CA SER A 314 13.94 29.80 11.55
C SER A 314 13.43 31.19 11.99
N GLU A 315 12.80 31.26 13.15
CA GLU A 315 12.44 32.53 13.78
C GLU A 315 13.61 33.16 14.54
N GLN A 316 14.60 32.35 14.92
CA GLN A 316 15.73 32.76 15.76
C GLN A 316 17.01 33.03 14.96
N PHE A 317 17.20 32.29 13.87
CA PHE A 317 18.41 32.33 13.07
C PHE A 317 18.11 32.80 11.65
N PRO A 318 19.04 33.46 10.96
CA PRO A 318 18.86 33.87 9.58
C PRO A 318 19.03 32.67 8.62
N VAL A 319 18.32 31.56 8.85
CA VAL A 319 18.48 30.31 8.13
C VAL A 319 17.12 29.79 7.64
N VAL A 320 17.09 29.25 6.43
CA VAL A 320 15.91 28.60 5.85
C VAL A 320 16.28 27.23 5.29
N CYS A 321 15.46 26.23 5.59
CA CYS A 321 15.53 24.91 4.97
C CYS A 321 14.54 24.86 3.81
N VAL A 322 15.00 24.42 2.64
CA VAL A 322 14.23 24.39 1.40
C VAL A 322 14.24 22.98 0.83
N LEU A 323 13.05 22.39 0.69
CA LEU A 323 12.84 21.09 0.08
C LEU A 323 12.24 21.26 -1.32
N VAL A 324 12.92 20.71 -2.32
CA VAL A 324 12.45 20.67 -3.70
C VAL A 324 11.84 19.30 -3.97
N THR A 325 10.55 19.27 -4.32
CA THR A 325 9.78 18.06 -4.60
C THR A 325 8.91 18.24 -5.83
N THR A 326 8.47 17.17 -6.50
CA THR A 326 7.50 17.28 -7.61
C THR A 326 6.09 17.63 -7.12
N LYS A 327 5.76 17.29 -5.88
CA LYS A 327 4.46 17.57 -5.24
C LYS A 327 4.64 17.78 -3.75
N SER A 328 3.92 18.76 -3.19
CA SER A 328 3.84 18.90 -1.73
C SER A 328 2.98 17.81 -1.13
N SER A 329 3.35 17.40 0.08
CA SER A 329 2.68 16.34 0.82
C SER A 329 2.79 16.66 2.32
N ARG A 330 1.79 16.28 3.11
CA ARG A 330 1.84 16.49 4.57
C ARG A 330 3.04 15.78 5.18
N SER A 331 3.34 14.55 4.74
CA SER A 331 4.50 13.80 5.22
C SER A 331 5.83 14.49 4.91
N LEU A 332 5.95 15.16 3.76
CA LEU A 332 7.16 15.93 3.42
C LEU A 332 7.29 17.20 4.27
N ARG A 333 6.19 17.90 4.53
CA ARG A 333 6.18 19.07 5.42
C ARG A 333 6.57 18.68 6.84
N ASP A 334 5.97 17.62 7.38
CA ASP A 334 6.26 17.13 8.73
C ASP A 334 7.73 16.69 8.84
N ALA A 335 8.26 16.01 7.81
CA ALA A 335 9.67 15.62 7.74
C ALA A 335 10.62 16.83 7.65
N LEU A 336 10.29 17.84 6.83
CA LEU A 336 11.07 19.07 6.70
C LEU A 336 11.06 19.88 8.00
N ASN A 337 9.92 19.97 8.68
CA ASN A 337 9.81 20.64 9.97
C ASN A 337 10.68 19.96 11.02
N SER A 338 10.58 18.63 11.12
CA SER A 338 11.41 17.86 12.05
C SER A 338 12.91 17.99 11.74
N PHE A 339 13.28 17.96 10.45
CA PHE A 339 14.65 18.20 10.02
C PHE A 339 15.12 19.60 10.43
N ALA A 340 14.34 20.64 10.11
CA ALA A 340 14.70 22.02 10.39
C ALA A 340 14.85 22.28 11.89
N GLU A 341 13.93 21.78 12.73
CA GLU A 341 14.02 21.90 14.19
C GLU A 341 15.31 21.25 14.74
N LYS A 342 15.63 20.03 14.30
CA LYS A 342 16.87 19.35 14.70
C LYS A 342 18.10 20.10 14.20
N PHE A 343 18.10 20.53 12.94
CA PHE A 343 19.20 21.26 12.32
C PHE A 343 19.47 22.59 13.04
N PHE A 344 18.44 23.39 13.32
CA PHE A 344 18.60 24.65 14.03
C PHE A 344 19.13 24.46 15.44
N LYS A 345 18.67 23.41 16.14
CA LYS A 345 19.14 23.09 17.48
C LYS A 345 20.62 22.68 17.49
N GLU A 346 20.98 21.74 16.63
CA GLU A 346 22.31 21.10 16.61
C GLU A 346 23.40 22.03 16.07
N PHE A 347 23.09 22.82 15.03
CA PHE A 347 24.08 23.67 14.36
C PHE A 347 24.02 25.15 14.75
N SER A 348 23.21 25.50 15.77
CA SER A 348 23.02 26.89 16.25
C SER A 348 24.33 27.66 16.48
N GLN A 349 25.33 27.01 17.08
CA GLN A 349 26.63 27.60 17.38
C GLN A 349 27.47 27.97 16.15
N PHE A 350 27.18 27.38 14.99
CA PHE A 350 27.95 27.59 13.76
C PHE A 350 27.34 28.68 12.86
N PHE A 351 26.15 29.19 13.19
CA PHE A 351 25.49 30.24 12.40
C PHE A 351 26.20 31.61 12.46
N SER A 352 27.12 31.81 13.42
CA SER A 352 27.99 32.99 13.46
C SER A 352 29.12 32.95 12.44
N GLU A 353 29.50 31.75 11.95
CA GLU A 353 30.59 31.53 11.00
C GLU A 353 30.12 30.69 9.79
N PRO A 354 29.15 31.20 9.00
CA PRO A 354 28.47 30.40 7.96
C PRO A 354 29.40 29.94 6.82
N HIS A 355 30.59 30.52 6.69
CA HIS A 355 31.59 30.17 5.68
C HIS A 355 32.31 28.84 5.95
N LYS A 356 32.25 28.29 7.17
CA LYS A 356 32.86 26.99 7.52
C LYS A 356 31.88 25.84 7.22
N LEU A 357 31.71 25.53 5.93
CA LEU A 357 30.72 24.55 5.45
C LEU A 357 30.91 23.13 6.04
N ASP A 358 32.14 22.74 6.36
CA ASP A 358 32.45 21.43 6.93
C ASP A 358 31.73 21.16 8.26
N ASN A 359 31.41 22.22 9.02
CA ASN A 359 30.68 22.13 10.27
C ASN A 359 29.25 21.60 10.09
N PHE A 360 28.68 21.70 8.88
CA PHE A 360 27.32 21.25 8.56
C PHE A 360 27.30 19.87 7.87
N SER A 361 28.46 19.27 7.58
CA SER A 361 28.54 17.92 6.99
C SER A 361 27.79 16.83 7.76
N PRO A 362 27.73 16.84 9.13
CA PRO A 362 26.98 15.83 9.88
C PRO A 362 25.46 15.87 9.66
N ALA A 363 24.93 16.92 9.03
CA ALA A 363 23.50 17.02 8.74
C ALA A 363 22.98 15.88 7.82
N SER A 364 23.86 15.12 7.15
CA SER A 364 23.48 13.89 6.43
C SER A 364 22.76 12.86 7.30
N ASP A 365 23.09 12.83 8.60
CA ASP A 365 22.49 11.88 9.54
C ASP A 365 21.06 12.32 9.86
N LEU A 366 20.84 13.63 10.03
CA LEU A 366 19.51 14.22 10.18
C LEU A 366 18.64 13.97 8.95
N VAL A 367 19.20 14.04 7.75
CA VAL A 367 18.46 13.70 6.52
C VAL A 367 18.03 12.24 6.53
N SER A 368 18.94 11.33 6.89
CA SER A 368 18.67 9.89 6.91
C SER A 368 17.59 9.54 7.95
N ASP A 369 17.56 10.24 9.07
CA ASP A 369 16.55 10.10 10.12
C ASP A 369 15.18 10.66 9.71
N CYS A 370 15.12 11.93 9.29
CA CYS A 370 13.87 12.63 9.03
C CYS A 370 13.21 12.21 7.72
N PHE A 371 14.00 11.77 6.74
CA PHE A 371 13.55 11.38 5.41
C PHE A 371 13.79 9.90 5.10
N ALA A 372 13.84 9.04 6.13
CA ALA A 372 14.09 7.60 6.00
C ALA A 372 13.16 6.86 5.01
N PHE A 373 11.99 7.42 4.71
CA PHE A 373 11.00 6.86 3.78
C PHE A 373 11.26 7.19 2.31
N ILE A 374 12.16 8.13 2.00
CA ILE A 374 12.46 8.54 0.63
C ILE A 374 13.41 7.53 -0.03
N PRO A 375 13.06 6.96 -1.20
CA PRO A 375 13.96 6.11 -1.96
C PRO A 375 15.11 6.93 -2.59
N ARG A 376 16.32 6.35 -2.64
CA ARG A 376 17.46 6.94 -3.36
C ARG A 376 17.41 6.49 -4.83
N TYR A 377 17.53 7.45 -5.74
CA TYR A 377 17.55 7.22 -7.19
C TYR A 377 18.99 7.37 -7.67
N ASP A 378 19.67 6.23 -7.87
CA ASP A 378 21.09 6.17 -8.25
C ASP A 378 21.35 6.37 -9.74
#